data_AF-A0A2N2GZ78-F1
#
_entry.id   AF-A0A2N2GZ78-F1
#
_cell.length_a   1.000
_cell.length_b   1.000
_cell.length_c   1.000
_cell.angle_alpha   90.00
_cell.angle_beta   90.00
_cell.angle_gamma   90.00
#
_symmetry.space_group_name_H-M   'P 1'
#
loop_
_entity.id
_entity.type
_entity.pdbx_description
1 polymer ?
#
loop_
_entity_poly.entity_id
_entity_poly.type
_entity_poly.pdbx_seq_one_letter_code
_entity_poly.pdbx_strand_id
1 'polypeptide(L)'
;MIYSLIYSIVFLLSRIPYPLARLAGKLLGAGFSRLPIMRRDEVFGNIVRSFEGQLDEEDCRKILKRVYIHFGQMIFEVPHILRLNHENLSDYVVFENEENLRIALARGKGVFILTA
;
A
#
# COMPACT_ATOMS: atom_id res chain seq x y z
N MET A 1 -1.51 23.50 -14.95
CA MET A 1 -2.48 22.63 -15.66
C MET A 1 -2.37 21.16 -15.24
N ILE A 2 -1.21 20.51 -15.43
CA ILE A 2 -1.00 19.09 -15.05
C ILE A 2 -1.22 18.85 -13.54
N TYR A 3 -0.67 19.71 -12.68
CA TYR A 3 -0.87 19.61 -11.24
C TYR A 3 -2.35 19.61 -10.85
N SER A 4 -3.12 20.57 -11.36
CA SER A 4 -4.56 20.70 -11.08
C SER A 4 -5.35 19.49 -11.57
N LEU A 5 -4.96 18.90 -12.70
CA LEU A 5 -5.56 17.67 -13.22
C LEU A 5 -5.30 16.48 -12.29
N ILE A 6 -4.04 16.25 -11.91
CA ILE A 6 -3.66 15.18 -10.99
C ILE A 6 -4.37 15.36 -9.65
N TYR A 7 -4.35 16.57 -9.08
CA TYR A 7 -5.02 16.86 -7.82
C TYR A 7 -6.52 16.60 -7.91
N SER A 8 -7.17 16.99 -9.02
CA SER A 8 -8.60 16.73 -9.23
C SER A 8 -8.91 15.24 -9.27
N ILE A 9 -8.07 14.44 -9.93
CA ILE A 9 -8.23 12.98 -9.97
C ILE A 9 -8.09 12.39 -8.57
N VAL A 10 -7.03 12.75 -7.83
CA VAL A 10 -6.81 12.27 -6.45
C VAL A 10 -7.99 12.68 -5.55
N PHE A 11 -8.46 13.92 -5.67
CA PHE A 11 -9.60 14.41 -4.91
C PHE A 11 -10.89 13.65 -5.22
N LEU A 12 -11.14 13.30 -6.49
CA LEU A 12 -12.30 12.47 -6.88
C LEU A 12 -12.17 11.04 -6.32
N LEU A 13 -10.98 10.43 -6.41
CA LEU A 13 -10.73 9.10 -5.85
C LEU A 13 -10.94 9.08 -4.33
N SER A 14 -10.56 10.15 -3.61
CA SER A 14 -10.77 10.27 -2.16
C SER A 14 -12.25 10.21 -1.74
N ARG A 15 -13.19 10.47 -2.65
CA ARG A 15 -14.63 10.42 -2.37
C ARG A 15 -15.25 9.03 -2.50
N ILE A 16 -14.54 8.07 -3.08
CA ILE A 16 -15.05 6.72 -3.27
C ILE A 16 -15.16 6.05 -1.90
N PRO A 17 -16.31 5.44 -1.53
CA PRO A 17 -16.41 4.70 -0.27
C PRO A 17 -15.36 3.59 -0.20
N TYR A 18 -14.72 3.44 0.96
CA TYR A 18 -13.56 2.57 1.14
C TYR A 18 -13.76 1.10 0.67
N PRO A 19 -14.92 0.44 0.89
CA PRO A 19 -15.14 -0.92 0.37
C PRO A 19 -15.12 -1.00 -1.16
N LEU A 20 -15.67 0.01 -1.84
CA LEU A 20 -15.70 0.12 -3.30
C LEU A 20 -14.30 0.38 -3.85
N ALA A 21 -13.56 1.29 -3.21
CA ALA A 21 -12.16 1.60 -3.53
C ALA A 21 -11.29 0.33 -3.45
N ARG A 22 -11.43 -0.46 -2.38
CA ARG A 22 -10.70 -1.71 -2.18
C ARG A 22 -11.03 -2.74 -3.25
N LEU A 23 -12.30 -2.90 -3.63
CA LEU A 23 -12.72 -3.82 -4.69
C LEU A 23 -12.18 -3.38 -6.06
N ALA A 24 -12.33 -2.10 -6.39
CA ALA A 24 -11.83 -1.53 -7.65
C ALA A 24 -10.31 -1.71 -7.77
N GLY A 25 -9.57 -1.41 -6.71
CA GLY A 25 -8.13 -1.61 -6.65
C GLY A 25 -7.70 -3.07 -6.78
N LYS A 26 -8.45 -4.00 -6.17
CA LYS A 26 -8.20 -5.44 -6.34
C LYS A 26 -8.41 -5.91 -7.78
N LEU A 27 -9.48 -5.45 -8.44
CA LEU A 27 -9.76 -5.78 -9.84
C LEU A 27 -8.70 -5.20 -10.77
N LEU A 28 -8.35 -3.92 -10.56
CA LEU A 28 -7.32 -3.21 -11.30
C LEU A 28 -5.95 -3.91 -11.16
N GLY A 29 -5.53 -4.20 -9.94
CA GLY A 29 -4.26 -4.89 -9.67
C GLY A 29 -4.23 -6.33 -10.19
N ALA A 30 -5.37 -7.05 -10.13
CA ALA A 30 -5.48 -8.37 -10.75
C ALA A 30 -5.42 -8.30 -12.29
N GLY A 31 -5.99 -7.26 -12.91
CA GLY A 31 -5.83 -6.98 -14.33
C GLY A 31 -4.37 -6.74 -14.69
N PHE A 32 -3.71 -5.85 -13.95
CA PHE A 32 -2.28 -5.54 -14.13
C PHE A 32 -1.36 -6.75 -13.93
N SER A 33 -1.69 -7.66 -13.00
CA SER A 33 -0.91 -8.90 -12.80
C SER A 33 -0.84 -9.81 -14.03
N ARG A 34 -1.78 -9.66 -14.98
CA ARG A 34 -1.82 -10.42 -16.24
C ARG A 34 -1.17 -9.70 -17.40
N LEU A 35 -0.93 -8.39 -17.28
CA LEU A 35 -0.29 -7.61 -18.33
C LEU A 35 1.23 -7.80 -18.28
N PRO A 36 1.92 -7.83 -19.44
CA PRO A 36 3.38 -7.83 -19.49
C PRO A 36 3.90 -6.43 -19.17
N ILE A 37 3.75 -6.01 -17.91
CA ILE A 37 4.22 -4.72 -17.42
C ILE A 37 5.75 -4.76 -17.36
N MET A 38 6.37 -3.65 -17.74
CA MET A 38 7.82 -3.43 -17.67
C MET A 38 8.33 -3.80 -16.27
N ARG A 39 9.39 -4.62 -16.20
CA ARG A 39 10.10 -5.08 -14.99
C ARG A 39 9.45 -6.23 -14.19
N ARG A 40 8.45 -6.93 -14.73
CA ARG A 40 7.86 -8.11 -14.05
C ARG A 40 8.90 -9.17 -13.67
N ASP A 41 9.83 -9.46 -14.58
CA ASP A 41 10.86 -10.47 -14.35
C ASP A 41 11.88 -10.04 -13.30
N GLU A 42 12.21 -8.74 -13.24
CA GLU A 42 13.05 -8.17 -12.18
C GLU A 42 12.40 -8.31 -10.80
N VAL A 43 11.11 -7.96 -10.70
CA VAL A 43 10.36 -8.08 -9.44
C VAL A 43 10.25 -9.54 -9.03
N PHE A 44 9.99 -10.45 -9.99
CA PHE A 44 9.97 -11.88 -9.72
C PHE A 44 11.33 -12.39 -9.24
N GLY A 45 12.42 -12.00 -9.89
CA GLY A 45 13.78 -12.35 -9.47
C GLY A 45 14.14 -11.83 -8.08
N ASN A 46 13.67 -10.63 -7.71
CA ASN A 46 13.83 -10.12 -6.34
C ASN A 46 13.07 -10.98 -5.33
N ILE A 47 11.83 -11.34 -5.61
CA ILE A 47 11.02 -12.21 -4.73
C ILE A 47 11.72 -13.56 -4.54
N VAL A 48 12.14 -14.22 -5.63
CA VAL A 48 12.82 -15.52 -5.56
C VAL A 48 14.09 -15.42 -4.71
N ARG A 49 14.91 -14.38 -4.90
CA ARG A 49 16.12 -14.16 -4.08
C ARG A 49 15.80 -13.91 -2.60
N SER A 50 14.74 -13.16 -2.30
CA SER A 50 14.34 -12.87 -0.91
C SER A 50 13.82 -14.10 -0.16
N PHE A 51 13.34 -15.12 -0.88
CA PHE A 51 12.76 -16.35 -0.31
C PHE A 51 13.52 -17.62 -0.71
N GLU A 52 14.77 -17.49 -1.14
CA GLU A 52 15.58 -18.61 -1.61
C GLU A 52 15.69 -19.69 -0.52
N GLY A 53 15.35 -20.93 -0.87
CA GLY A 53 15.34 -22.07 0.05
C GLY A 53 14.16 -22.12 1.04
N GLN A 54 13.25 -21.13 1.01
CA GLN A 54 12.06 -21.09 1.87
C GLN A 54 10.76 -21.35 1.11
N LEU A 55 10.66 -20.88 -0.13
CA LEU A 55 9.47 -21.00 -0.96
C LEU A 55 9.82 -21.62 -2.31
N ASP A 56 8.86 -22.33 -2.90
CA ASP A 56 8.96 -22.78 -4.28
C ASP A 56 8.60 -21.65 -5.26
N GLU A 57 8.81 -21.93 -6.55
CA GLU A 57 8.54 -20.97 -7.62
C GLU A 57 7.05 -20.58 -7.70
N GLU A 58 6.15 -21.52 -7.42
CA GLU A 58 4.71 -21.30 -7.50
C GLU A 58 4.25 -20.31 -6.43
N ASP A 59 4.74 -20.47 -5.21
CA ASP A 59 4.48 -19.57 -4.10
C ASP A 59 5.10 -18.19 -4.33
N CYS A 60 6.28 -18.12 -4.92
CA CYS A 60 6.86 -16.85 -5.39
C CYS A 60 5.96 -16.15 -6.43
N ARG A 61 5.34 -16.90 -7.35
CA ARG A 61 4.38 -16.34 -8.32
C ARG A 61 3.08 -15.88 -7.65
N LYS A 62 2.62 -16.56 -6.59
CA LYS A 62 1.48 -16.11 -5.77
C LYS A 62 1.80 -14.79 -5.07
N ILE A 63 3.00 -14.64 -4.52
CA ILE A 63 3.47 -13.39 -3.92
C ILE A 63 3.51 -12.28 -4.98
N LEU A 64 4.11 -12.53 -6.14
CA LEU A 64 4.15 -11.57 -7.24
C LEU A 64 2.75 -11.05 -7.60
N LYS A 65 1.77 -11.95 -7.72
CA LYS A 65 0.37 -11.56 -7.97
C LYS A 65 -0.21 -10.70 -6.84
N ARG A 66 0.06 -11.05 -5.58
CA ARG A 66 -0.37 -10.26 -4.42
C ARG A 66 0.25 -8.87 -4.40
N VAL A 67 1.52 -8.74 -4.79
CA VAL A 67 2.21 -7.44 -4.92
C VAL A 67 1.48 -6.53 -5.91
N TYR A 68 1.14 -7.03 -7.11
CA TYR A 68 0.38 -6.23 -8.09
C TYR A 68 -1.03 -5.86 -7.61
N ILE A 69 -1.72 -6.79 -6.94
CA ILE A 69 -3.03 -6.52 -6.33
C ILE A 69 -2.90 -5.41 -5.29
N HIS A 70 -1.90 -5.49 -4.41
CA HIS A 70 -1.63 -4.51 -3.38
C HIS A 70 -1.34 -3.12 -3.96
N PHE A 71 -0.48 -3.00 -4.97
CA PHE A 71 -0.23 -1.71 -5.63
C PHE A 71 -1.48 -1.17 -6.34
N GLY A 72 -2.30 -2.05 -6.92
CA GLY A 72 -3.59 -1.65 -7.48
C GLY A 72 -4.54 -1.09 -6.42
N GLN A 73 -4.56 -1.67 -5.22
CA GLN A 73 -5.33 -1.17 -4.08
C GLN A 73 -4.80 0.19 -3.59
N MET A 74 -3.48 0.34 -3.45
CA MET A 74 -2.83 1.59 -3.03
C MET A 74 -3.24 2.81 -3.86
N ILE A 75 -3.46 2.65 -5.18
CA ILE A 75 -3.94 3.75 -6.06
C ILE A 75 -5.27 4.33 -5.57
N PHE A 76 -6.14 3.50 -5.00
CA PHE A 76 -7.44 3.92 -4.49
C PHE A 76 -7.43 4.22 -2.99
N GLU A 77 -6.50 3.65 -2.22
CA GLU A 77 -6.43 3.85 -0.75
C GLU A 77 -5.67 5.13 -0.37
N VAL A 78 -4.54 5.44 -1.04
CA VAL A 78 -3.73 6.63 -0.74
C VAL A 78 -4.52 7.94 -0.84
N PRO A 79 -5.40 8.16 -1.84
CA PRO A 79 -6.20 9.37 -1.94
C PRO A 79 -7.06 9.68 -0.70
N HIS A 80 -7.47 8.66 0.07
CA HIS A 80 -8.27 8.86 1.29
C HIS A 80 -7.51 9.60 2.38
N ILE A 81 -6.17 9.68 2.31
CA ILE A 81 -5.35 10.47 3.23
C ILE A 81 -5.77 11.95 3.26
N LEU A 82 -6.29 12.48 2.13
CA LEU A 82 -6.78 13.86 2.03
C LEU A 82 -8.04 14.11 2.88
N ARG A 83 -8.69 13.04 3.36
CA ARG A 83 -9.92 13.08 4.14
C ARG A 83 -9.76 12.49 5.53
N LEU A 84 -8.57 12.02 5.89
CA LEU A 84 -8.28 11.57 7.24
C LEU A 84 -8.34 12.77 8.19
N ASN A 85 -9.05 12.60 9.28
CA ASN A 85 -9.16 13.56 10.36
C ASN A 85 -9.21 12.80 11.70
N HIS A 86 -9.15 13.52 12.82
CA HIS A 86 -9.14 12.90 14.14
C HIS A 86 -10.39 12.06 14.45
N GLU A 87 -11.53 12.35 13.81
CA GLU A 87 -12.80 11.66 14.06
C GLU A 87 -12.89 10.32 13.30
N ASN A 88 -12.24 10.20 12.14
CA ASN A 88 -12.32 9.00 11.30
C ASN A 88 -11.03 8.19 11.24
N LEU A 89 -9.94 8.66 11.85
CA LEU A 89 -8.64 7.99 11.80
C LEU A 89 -8.73 6.52 12.26
N SER A 90 -9.52 6.25 13.31
CA SER A 90 -9.73 4.90 13.85
C SER A 90 -10.37 3.92 12.87
N ASP A 91 -11.05 4.41 11.83
CA ASP A 91 -11.68 3.55 10.82
C ASP A 91 -10.64 2.98 9.83
N TYR A 92 -9.44 3.58 9.79
CA TYR A 92 -8.39 3.25 8.82
C TYR A 92 -7.15 2.64 9.44
N VAL A 93 -6.83 2.95 10.70
CA VAL A 93 -5.58 2.50 11.33
C VAL A 93 -5.82 1.80 12.67
N VAL A 94 -5.03 0.76 12.89
CA VAL A 94 -4.89 0.09 14.18
C VAL A 94 -3.45 0.28 14.63
N PHE A 95 -3.25 0.78 15.84
CA PHE A 95 -1.92 0.96 16.41
C PHE A 95 -1.53 -0.28 17.21
N GLU A 96 -0.49 -0.98 16.75
CA GLU A 96 0.13 -2.06 17.51
C GLU A 96 1.35 -1.53 18.26
N ASN A 97 1.50 -1.91 19.54
CA ASN A 97 2.63 -1.50 20.38
C ASN A 97 2.84 0.02 20.51
N GLU A 98 1.76 0.81 20.53
CA GLU A 98 1.81 2.28 20.68
C GLU A 98 2.63 2.72 21.89
N GLU A 99 2.63 1.92 22.96
CA GLU A 99 3.37 2.20 24.19
C GLU A 99 4.88 2.38 23.95
N ASN A 100 5.48 1.66 22.99
CA ASN A 100 6.90 1.82 22.67
C ASN A 100 7.21 3.23 22.19
N LEU A 101 6.32 3.82 21.38
CA LEU A 101 6.45 5.19 20.91
C LEU A 101 6.29 6.17 22.07
N ARG A 102 5.30 5.95 22.95
CA ARG A 102 5.06 6.80 24.13
C ARG A 102 6.25 6.80 25.09
N ILE A 103 6.81 5.63 25.41
CA ILE A 103 8.02 5.49 26.23
C ILE A 103 9.21 6.21 25.60
N ALA A 104 9.39 6.07 24.29
CA ALA A 104 10.50 6.72 23.59
C ALA A 104 10.37 8.25 23.60
N LEU A 105 9.16 8.79 23.38
CA LEU A 105 8.87 10.22 23.46
C LEU A 105 9.11 10.77 24.87
N ALA A 106 8.68 10.04 25.90
CA ALA A 106 8.82 10.44 27.31
C ALA A 106 10.29 10.63 27.75
N ARG A 107 11.26 10.03 27.04
CA ARG A 107 12.70 10.22 27.31
C ARG A 107 13.22 11.60 26.89
N GLY A 108 12.47 12.38 26.12
CA GLY A 108 12.83 13.75 25.73
C GLY A 108 14.02 13.86 24.77
N LYS A 109 14.41 12.77 24.10
CA LYS A 109 15.56 12.72 23.17
C LYS A 109 15.17 12.77 21.69
N GLY A 110 13.87 12.90 21.40
CA GLY A 110 13.30 12.66 20.08
C GLY A 110 13.16 11.16 19.78
N VAL A 111 12.51 10.85 18.65
CA VAL A 111 12.26 9.48 18.19
C VAL A 111 12.59 9.37 16.71
N PHE A 112 13.29 8.31 16.32
CA PHE A 112 13.45 7.91 14.92
C PHE A 112 12.37 6.90 14.53
N ILE A 113 11.59 7.23 13.52
CA ILE A 113 10.61 6.31 12.91
C ILE A 113 11.27 5.70 11.67
N LEU A 114 11.48 4.39 11.70
CA LEU A 114 12.00 3.62 10.58
C LEU A 114 10.81 3.04 9.79
N THR A 115 10.68 3.43 8.53
CA THR A 115 9.68 2.88 7.60
C THR A 115 10.39 2.16 6.45
N ALA A 116 9.83 1.04 6.00
CA ALA A 116 10.33 0.23 4.89
C ALA A 116 9.67 0.61 3.55
#